data_AF-A0A439H8N7-F1
#
_entry.id   AF-A0A439H8N7-F1
#
_cell.length_a   1.000
_cell.length_b   1.000
_cell.length_c   1.000
_cell.angle_alpha   90.00
_cell.angle_beta   90.00
_cell.angle_gamma   90.00
#
_symmetry.space_group_name_H-M   'P 1'
#
loop_
_entity.id
_entity.type
_entity.pdbx_description
1 polymer ?
#
loop_
_entity_poly.entity_id
_entity_poly.type
_entity_poly.pdbx_seq_one_letter_code
_entity_poly.pdbx_strand_id
1 'polypeptide(L)' 'MLDDDERRARQEAHWLVKEFGAEAPLYAAMKAEKAIEQKDFGRCARWKRVLEILADDRRAERRAAAK' A
#
# COMPACT_ATOMS: atom_id res chain seq x y z
N MET A 1 1.55 -7.17 -17.09
CA MET A 1 0.06 -7.13 -17.17
C MET A 1 -0.48 -7.12 -15.74
N LEU A 2 -1.72 -6.72 -15.45
CA LEU A 2 -2.25 -6.43 -14.08
C LEU A 2 -1.70 -7.27 -12.91
N ASP A 3 -1.41 -8.56 -13.12
CA ASP A 3 -0.78 -9.46 -12.14
C ASP A 3 0.61 -9.02 -11.65
N ASP A 4 1.43 -8.40 -12.51
CA ASP A 4 2.75 -7.88 -12.14
C ASP A 4 2.64 -6.67 -11.22
N ASP A 5 1.67 -5.79 -11.48
CA ASP A 5 1.43 -4.60 -10.66
C ASP A 5 0.81 -4.97 -9.32
N GLU A 6 -0.11 -5.95 -9.30
CA GLU A 6 -0.66 -6.51 -8.06
C GLU A 6 0.44 -7.18 -7.22
N ARG A 7 1.32 -7.98 -7.85
CA ARG A 7 2.45 -8.62 -7.17
C ARG A 7 3.43 -7.60 -6.62
N ARG A 8 3.70 -6.53 -7.37
CA ARG A 8 4.55 -5.41 -6.91
C ARG A 8 3.90 -4.66 -5.76
N ALA A 9 2.61 -4.37 -5.83
CA ALA A 9 1.87 -3.70 -4.76
C ALA A 9 1.92 -4.50 -3.45
N ARG A 10 1.79 -5.83 -3.50
CA ARG A 10 1.93 -6.68 -2.30
C ARG A 10 3.34 -6.66 -1.73
N GLN A 11 4.36 -6.73 -2.58
CA GLN A 11 5.76 -6.64 -2.12
C GLN A 11 6.07 -5.27 -1.50
N GLU A 12 5.60 -4.18 -2.13
CA GLU A 12 5.74 -2.82 -1.61
C GLU A 12 5.01 -2.69 -0.26
N ALA A 13 3.77 -3.17 -0.14
CA ALA A 13 3.02 -3.15 1.12
C ALA A 13 3.75 -3.91 2.24
N HIS A 14 4.20 -5.14 1.96
CA HIS A 14 4.92 -5.95 2.94
C HIS A 14 6.25 -5.29 3.34
N TRP A 15 6.98 -4.72 2.38
CA TRP A 15 8.22 -4.00 2.67
C TRP A 15 7.96 -2.77 3.56
N LEU A 16 6.90 -2.00 3.29
CA LEU A 16 6.54 -0.83 4.10
C LEU A 16 6.16 -1.21 5.53
N VAL A 17 5.39 -2.30 5.72
CA VAL A 17 5.06 -2.78 7.07
C VAL A 17 6.32 -3.20 7.82
N LYS A 18 7.24 -3.89 7.15
CA LYS A 18 8.50 -4.30 7.76
C LYS A 18 9.36 -3.11 8.18
N GLU A 19 9.41 -2.07 7.37
CA GLU A 19 10.29 -0.91 7.58
C GLU A 19 9.67 0.13 8.53
N PHE A 20 8.37 0.41 8.37
CA PHE A 20 7.69 1.55 9.00
C PHE A 20 6.54 1.13 9.93
N GLY A 21 6.20 -0.16 10.01
CA GLY A 21 5.16 -0.67 10.91
C GLY A 21 3.83 0.07 10.75
N ALA A 22 3.37 0.69 11.84
CA ALA A 22 2.10 1.43 11.87
C ALA A 22 2.07 2.66 10.92
N GLU A 23 3.24 3.20 10.56
CA GLU A 23 3.37 4.36 9.68
C GLU A 23 3.42 3.99 8.19
N ALA A 24 3.50 2.70 7.84
CA ALA A 24 3.50 2.22 6.45
C ALA A 24 2.44 2.89 5.54
N PRO A 25 1.20 3.15 5.99
CA PRO A 25 0.16 3.78 5.17
C PRO A 25 0.42 5.28 4.90
N LEU A 26 1.08 5.99 5.83
CA LEU A 26 1.49 7.38 5.60
C LEU A 26 2.52 7.45 4.47
N TYR A 27 3.55 6.59 4.54
CA TYR A 27 4.56 6.51 3.50
C TYR A 27 3.98 6.13 2.13
N ALA A 28 3.04 5.18 2.08
CA ALA A 28 2.35 4.83 0.85
C ALA A 28 1.57 6.02 0.25
N ALA A 29 0.90 6.82 1.08
CA ALA A 29 0.19 8.02 0.65
C ALA A 29 1.13 9.08 0.07
N MET A 30 2.25 9.37 0.75
CA MET A 30 3.26 10.31 0.25
C MET A 30 3.82 9.89 -1.12
N LYS A 31 4.00 8.59 -1.34
CA LYS A 31 4.47 8.06 -2.63
C LYS A 31 3.41 8.19 -3.73
N ALA A 32 2.13 8.04 -3.39
CA ALA A 32 1.02 8.31 -4.31
C ALA A 32 0.98 9.79 -4.70
N GLU A 33 1.06 10.70 -3.72
CA GLU A 33 1.13 12.15 -3.94
C GLU A 33 2.30 12.51 -4.86
N LYS A 34 3.49 11.96 -4.59
CA LYS A 34 4.66 12.18 -5.43
C LYS A 34 4.48 11.70 -6.87
N ALA A 35 3.72 10.62 -7.08
CA ALA A 35 3.39 10.13 -8.42
C ALA A 35 2.41 11.06 -9.15
N ILE A 36 1.43 11.64 -8.42
CA ILE A 36 0.51 12.65 -8.95
C ILE A 36 1.27 13.90 -9.39
N GLU A 37 2.19 14.41 -8.57
CA GLU A 37 3.06 15.54 -8.93
C GLU A 37 3.83 15.29 -10.23
N GLN A 38 4.29 14.06 -10.43
CA GLN A 38 5.03 13.63 -11.63
C GLN A 38 4.13 13.30 -12.82
N LYS A 39 2.80 13.36 -12.66
CA LYS A 39 1.80 12.91 -13.64
C LYS A 39 1.96 11.43 -14.03
N ASP A 40 2.59 10.63 -13.17
CA ASP A 40 2.73 9.17 -13.34
C ASP A 40 1.52 8.48 -12.71
N PHE A 41 0.40 8.49 -13.45
CA PHE A 41 -0.85 7.92 -12.98
C PHE A 41 -0.82 6.39 -12.85
N GLY A 42 0.05 5.70 -13.60
CA GLY A 42 0.26 4.26 -13.45
C GLY A 42 0.87 3.93 -12.10
N ARG A 43 1.91 4.68 -11.70
CA ARG A 43 2.51 4.56 -10.37
C ARG A 43 1.55 4.99 -9.27
N CYS A 44 0.76 6.05 -9.49
CA CYS A 44 -0.28 6.45 -8.55
C CYS A 44 -1.32 5.33 -8.31
N ALA A 45 -1.78 4.67 -9.38
CA ALA A 45 -2.72 3.55 -9.27
C ALA A 45 -2.13 2.38 -8.48
N ARG A 46 -0.84 2.10 -8.67
CA ARG A 46 -0.14 1.08 -7.87
C ARG A 46 -0.07 1.45 -6.39
N TRP A 47 0.28 2.69 -6.04
CA TRP A 47 0.30 3.14 -4.64
C TRP A 47 -1.08 3.18 -4.00
N LYS A 48 -2.13 3.47 -4.77
CA LYS A 48 -3.51 3.28 -4.31
C LYS A 48 -3.76 1.81 -3.93
N ARG A 49 -3.31 0.87 -4.77
CA ARG A 49 -3.45 -0.56 -4.48
C ARG A 49 -2.68 -1.00 -3.23
N VAL A 50 -1.47 -0.47 -3.03
CA VAL A 50 -0.70 -0.66 -1.79
C VAL A 50 -1.49 -0.21 -0.56
N LEU A 51 -2.10 0.97 -0.61
CA LEU A 51 -2.93 1.50 0.48
C LEU A 51 -4.14 0.62 0.79
N GLU A 52 -4.80 0.06 -0.24
CA GLU A 52 -5.91 -0.87 -0.07
C GLU A 52 -5.48 -2.15 0.67
N ILE A 53 -4.34 -2.74 0.28
CA ILE A 53 -3.77 -3.93 0.94
C ILE A 53 -3.48 -3.63 2.42
N LEU A 54 -2.79 -2.53 2.71
CA LEU A 54 -2.48 -2.12 4.09
C LEU A 54 -3.75 -1.87 4.93
N ALA A 55 -4.83 -1.41 4.31
CA ALA A 55 -6.09 -1.18 4.99
C ALA A 55 -6.83 -2.49 5.29
N ASP A 56 -6.80 -3.44 4.35
CA ASP A 56 -7.42 -4.76 4.50
C ASP A 56 -6.69 -5.61 5.55
N ASP A 57 -5.36 -5.59 5.57
CA ASP A 57 -4.55 -6.27 6.60
C ASP A 57 -4.88 -5.74 8.00
N ARG A 58 -4.91 -4.41 8.18
CA ARG A 58 -5.30 -3.81 9.47
C ARG A 58 -6.75 -4.13 9.85
N ARG A 59 -7.64 -4.32 8.89
CA ARG A 59 -9.02 -4.76 9.17
C ARG A 59 -9.04 -6.22 9.63
N ALA A 60 -8.23 -7.09 9.02
CA ALA A 60 -8.12 -8.49 9.40
C ALA A 60 -7.56 -8.63 10.82
N GLU A 61 -6.49 -7.91 11.15
CA GLU A 61 -5.89 -7.88 12.49
C GLU A 61 -6.90 -7.45 13.57
N ARG A 62 -7.63 -6.35 13.32
CA ARG A 62 -8.67 -5.89 14.26
C ARG A 62 -9.78 -6.91 14.48
N ARG A 63 -10.16 -7.66 13.44
CA ARG A 63 -11.16 -8.73 13.57
C ARG A 63 -10.63 -9.92 14.38
N ALA A 64 -9.35 -10.28 14.20
CA ALA A 64 -8.72 -11.35 14.96
C ALA A 64 -8.58 -11.01 16.45
N ALA A 65 -8.28 -9.75 16.79
CA ALA A 65 -8.15 -9.28 18.17
C ALA A 65 -9.49 -9.13 18.92
N ALA A 66 -10.62 -9.11 18.21
CA ALA A 66 -11.96 -9.00 18.78
C ALA A 66 -12.61 -10.37 19.07
N LYS A 67 -11.88 -11.47 18.86
CA LYS A 67 -12.31 -12.85 19.07
C LYS A 67 -11.58 -13.46 20.26
#